data_AF-A0A8J8CUJ1-F1
#
_entry.id   AF-A0A8J8CUJ1-F1
#
_cell.length_a   1.000
_cell.length_b   1.000
_cell.length_c   1.000
_cell.angle_alpha   90.00
_cell.angle_beta   90.00
_cell.angle_gamma   90.00
#
_symmetry.space_group_name_H-M   'P 1'
#
loop_
_entity.id
_entity.type
_entity.pdbx_description
1 polymer ?
#
loop_
_entity_poly.entity_id
_entity_poly.type
_entity_poly.pdbx_seq_one_letter_code
_entity_poly.pdbx_strand_id
1 'polypeptide(L)' 'MSSKETTSVDLPDRIVSRVEDRLSRTEFETPADYITYVMEEVLYRVEKETEDEDFEPVDEEEVKDRLQSLGYLNE' A
#
# COMPACT_ATOMS: atom_id res chain seq x y z
N MET A 1 18.81 10.87 12.91
CA MET A 1 17.72 9.89 12.80
C MET A 1 16.43 10.71 12.74
N SER A 2 15.70 10.63 11.63
CA SER A 2 14.49 11.43 11.46
C SER A 2 13.40 10.84 12.34
N SER A 3 12.97 11.59 13.36
CA SER A 3 11.80 11.23 14.16
C SER A 3 10.59 11.22 13.21
N LYS A 4 9.96 10.07 12.99
CA LYS A 4 8.70 10.02 12.24
C LYS A 4 7.67 10.86 12.99
N GLU A 5 7.01 11.78 12.28
CA GLU A 5 5.91 12.56 12.85
C GLU A 5 4.73 11.60 13.07
N THR A 6 4.26 11.50 14.32
CA THR A 6 3.12 10.66 14.69
C THR A 6 2.03 11.50 15.32
N THR A 7 0.78 11.13 15.05
CA THR A 7 -0.42 11.73 15.67
C THR A 7 -1.18 10.64 16.42
N SER A 8 -1.71 10.95 17.60
CA SER A 8 -2.49 10.00 18.39
C SER A 8 -3.93 9.95 17.87
N VAL A 9 -4.46 8.73 17.71
CA VAL A 9 -5.83 8.46 17.29
C VAL A 9 -6.47 7.47 18.26
N ASP A 10 -7.73 7.72 18.61
CA ASP A 10 -8.49 6.82 19.46
C ASP A 10 -9.11 5.69 18.62
N LEU A 11 -8.86 4.45 19.02
CA LEU A 11 -9.43 3.26 18.41
C LEU A 11 -10.31 2.54 19.44
N PRO A 12 -11.44 1.93 19.03
CA PRO A 12 -12.24 1.13 19.93
C PRO A 12 -11.44 -0.04 20.51
N ASP A 13 -11.56 -0.30 21.81
CA ASP A 13 -10.83 -1.38 22.51
C ASP A 13 -10.96 -2.74 21.81
N ARG A 14 -12.17 -3.04 21.30
CA ARG A 14 -12.43 -4.27 20.54
C ARG A 14 -11.51 -4.48 19.34
N ILE A 15 -11.04 -3.41 18.72
CA ILE A 15 -10.12 -3.45 17.58
C ILE A 15 -8.71 -3.69 18.09
N VAL A 16 -8.30 -2.93 19.10
CA VAL A 16 -6.97 -3.05 19.72
C VAL A 16 -6.75 -4.47 20.25
N SER A 17 -7.69 -5.04 20.99
CA SER A 17 -7.58 -6.42 21.49
C SER A 17 -7.44 -7.44 20.37
N ARG A 18 -8.15 -7.26 19.25
CA ARG A 18 -8.05 -8.16 18.10
C ARG A 18 -6.69 -8.05 17.39
N VAL A 19 -6.10 -6.86 17.38
CA VAL A 19 -4.74 -6.61 16.88
C VAL A 19 -3.73 -7.33 17.77
N GLU A 20 -3.83 -7.16 19.09
CA GLU A 20 -2.96 -7.83 20.07
C GLU A 20 -3.03 -9.35 19.97
N ASP A 21 -4.24 -9.92 19.87
CA ASP A 21 -4.43 -11.37 19.70
C ASP A 21 -3.75 -11.91 18.43
N ARG A 22 -3.78 -11.12 17.33
CA ARG A 22 -3.12 -11.49 16.07
C ARG A 22 -1.62 -11.23 16.08
N LEU A 23 -1.13 -10.28 16.89
CA LEU A 23 0.27 -9.82 16.87
C LEU A 23 1.25 -10.99 16.99
N SER A 24 0.94 -11.95 17.88
CA SER A 24 1.72 -13.18 18.09
C SER A 24 1.90 -14.07 16.84
N ARG A 25 1.10 -13.85 15.80
CA ARG A 25 1.11 -14.59 14.54
C ARG A 25 1.67 -13.76 13.38
N THR A 26 2.26 -12.62 13.67
CA THR A 26 2.82 -11.69 12.70
C THR A 26 4.29 -11.42 13.00
N GLU A 27 4.97 -10.75 12.07
CA GLU A 27 6.36 -10.32 12.23
C GLU A 27 6.52 -8.99 12.99
N PHE A 28 5.41 -8.34 13.36
CA PHE A 28 5.44 -7.04 14.04
C PHE A 28 5.70 -7.18 15.54
N GLU A 29 6.51 -6.27 16.08
CA GLU A 29 6.87 -6.23 17.49
C GLU A 29 5.85 -5.48 18.35
N THR A 30 5.14 -4.51 17.75
CA THR A 30 4.15 -3.69 18.46
C THR A 30 2.80 -3.65 17.76
N PRO A 31 1.69 -3.45 18.51
CA PRO A 31 0.38 -3.21 17.92
C PRO A 31 0.37 -1.99 16.98
N ALA A 32 1.13 -0.95 17.31
CA ALA A 32 1.22 0.26 16.51
C ALA A 32 1.82 0.00 15.12
N ASP A 33 2.89 -0.80 15.04
CA ASP A 33 3.50 -1.17 13.76
C ASP A 33 2.52 -2.00 12.92
N TYR A 34 1.84 -2.96 13.55
CA TYR A 34 0.88 -3.80 12.84
C TYR A 34 -0.32 -3.00 12.33
N ILE A 35 -0.88 -2.10 13.16
CA ILE A 35 -1.97 -1.20 12.76
C ILE A 35 -1.52 -0.30 11.61
N THR A 36 -0.33 0.28 11.71
CA THR A 36 0.22 1.16 10.66
C THR A 36 0.29 0.42 9.33
N TYR A 37 0.90 -0.77 9.30
CA TYR A 37 0.99 -1.58 8.08
C TYR A 37 -0.38 -1.92 7.48
N VAL A 38 -1.34 -2.34 8.31
CA VAL A 38 -2.68 -2.68 7.83
C VAL A 38 -3.40 -1.46 7.25
N MET A 39 -3.24 -0.29 7.88
CA MET A 39 -3.83 0.95 7.39
C MET A 39 -3.18 1.41 6.09
N GLU A 40 -1.85 1.34 5.97
CA GLU A 40 -1.12 1.65 4.73
C GLU A 40 -1.57 0.75 3.57
N GLU A 41 -1.71 -0.56 3.81
CA GLU A 41 -2.18 -1.51 2.80
C GLU A 41 -3.63 -1.25 2.36
N VAL A 42 -4.50 -0.87 3.30
CA VAL A 42 -5.89 -0.50 2.98
C VAL A 42 -5.94 0.81 2.20
N LEU A 43 -5.18 1.83 2.61
CA LEU A 43 -5.08 3.10 1.91
C LEU A 43 -4.55 2.90 0.50
N TYR A 44 -3.47 2.13 0.32
CA TYR A 44 -2.92 1.82 -0.98
C TYR A 44 -3.96 1.20 -1.93
N ARG A 45 -4.80 0.27 -1.44
CA ARG A 45 -5.85 -0.33 -2.27
C ARG A 45 -6.94 0.66 -2.64
N VAL A 46 -7.38 1.48 -1.68
CA VAL A 46 -8.40 2.51 -1.94
C VAL A 46 -7.88 3.55 -2.91
N GLU A 47 -6.67 4.07 -2.67
CA GLU A 47 -6.01 5.06 -3.53
C GLU A 47 -5.78 4.50 -4.91
N LYS A 48 -5.28 3.26 -5.04
CA LYS A 48 -5.12 2.61 -6.35
C LYS A 48 -6.44 2.42 -7.07
N GLU A 49 -7.51 1.98 -6.40
CA GLU A 49 -8.83 1.83 -7.05
C GLU A 49 -9.40 3.18 -7.52
N THR A 50 -9.11 4.28 -6.81
CA THR A 50 -9.48 5.64 -7.24
C THR A 50 -8.51 6.26 -8.25
N GLU A 51 -7.22 5.95 -8.18
CA GLU A 51 -6.22 6.36 -9.15
C GLU A 51 -6.38 5.59 -10.45
N ASP A 52 -6.88 4.36 -10.45
CA ASP A 52 -7.28 3.61 -11.65
C ASP A 52 -8.53 4.24 -12.34
N GLU A 53 -9.23 5.20 -11.70
CA GLU A 53 -10.18 6.10 -12.38
C GLU A 53 -9.48 7.31 -13.05
N ASP A 54 -8.29 7.70 -12.60
CA ASP A 54 -7.45 8.79 -13.15
C ASP A 54 -6.25 8.28 -14.01
N PHE A 55 -5.93 7.00 -13.97
CA PHE A 55 -5.01 6.32 -14.88
C PHE A 55 -5.77 6.10 -16.18
N GLU A 56 -5.66 7.07 -17.08
CA GLU A 56 -5.92 6.82 -18.49
C GLU A 56 -5.22 5.52 -18.88
N PRO A 57 -5.96 4.52 -19.41
CA PRO A 57 -5.37 3.25 -19.80
C PRO A 57 -4.24 3.56 -20.76
N VAL A 58 -3.00 3.32 -20.33
CA VAL A 58 -1.84 3.53 -21.19
C VAL A 58 -2.03 2.59 -22.36
N ASP A 59 -2.21 3.16 -23.55
CA ASP A 59 -2.46 2.41 -24.77
C ASP A 59 -1.34 1.39 -24.96
N GLU A 60 -1.71 0.10 -24.98
CA GLU A 60 -0.75 -0.99 -25.13
C GLU A 60 0.10 -0.82 -26.41
N GLU A 61 -0.42 -0.12 -27.44
CA GLU A 61 0.34 0.25 -28.64
C GLU A 61 1.49 1.23 -28.34
N GLU A 62 1.26 2.25 -27.51
CA GLU A 62 2.29 3.25 -27.16
C GLU A 62 3.41 2.62 -26.33
N VAL A 63 3.06 1.72 -25.40
CA VAL A 63 4.03 0.94 -24.63
C VAL A 63 4.87 0.05 -25.53
N LYS A 64 4.23 -0.61 -26.50
CA LYS A 64 4.89 -1.51 -27.46
C LYS A 64 5.87 -0.75 -28.36
N ASP A 65 5.48 0.40 -28.89
CA ASP A 65 6.33 1.25 -29.72
C ASP A 65 7.56 1.77 -28.96
N ARG A 66 7.38 2.15 -27.69
CA ARG A 66 8.48 2.57 -26.82
C ARG A 66 9.43 1.42 -26.52
N LEU A 67 8.91 0.23 -26.23
CA LEU A 67 9.73 -0.95 -25.95
C LEU A 67 10.49 -1.44 -27.20
N GLN A 68 9.88 -1.34 -28.39
CA GLN A 68 10.54 -1.64 -29.66
C GLN A 68 11.65 -0.63 -29.96
N SER A 69 11.41 0.66 -29.73
CA SER A 69 12.41 1.73 -29.90
C SER A 69 13.61 1.57 -28.98
N LEU A 70 13.41 1.00 -27.80
CA LEU A 70 14.45 0.70 -26.81
C LEU A 70 15.13 -0.66 -27.03
N GLY A 71 14.67 -1.44 -28.03
CA GLY A 71 15.24 -2.75 -28.39
C GLY A 71 14.87 -3.89 -27.44
N TYR A 72 13.87 -3.70 -26.58
CA TYR A 72 13.37 -4.73 -25.67
C TYR A 72 12.35 -5.66 -26.34
N LEU A 73 11.77 -5.25 -27.46
CA LEU A 73 10.91 -6.07 -28.31
C LEU A 73 11.52 -6.12 -29.71
N ASN A 74 11.77 -7.34 -30.19
CA ASN A 74 12.06 -7.62 -31.59
C ASN A 74 10.91 -8.47 -32.11
N GLU A 75 10.36 -8.12 -33.28
CA GLU A 75 9.25 -8.82 -33.95
C GLU A 75 9.52 -10.33 -34.17
#